data_AF-Q0F3W7-F1
#
_entry.id   AF-Q0F3W7-F1
#
_cell.length_a   1.000
_cell.length_b   1.000
_cell.length_c   1.000
_cell.angle_alpha   90.00
_cell.angle_beta   90.00
_cell.angle_gamma   90.00
#
_symmetry.space_group_name_H-M   'P 1'
#
loop_
_entity.id
_entity.type
_entity.pdbx_description
1 polymer ?
#
loop_
_entity_poly.entity_id
_entity_poly.type
_entity_poly.pdbx_seq_one_letter_code
_entity_poly.pdbx_strand_id
1 'polypeptide(L)' 'MSVFDEELFLKGLEQRKSTLGAEYVEKNLASADDFTRPFQEAMTAWCWGLDGGDDGH' A
#
# COMPACT_ATOMS: atom_id res chain seq x y z
N MET A 1 -3.17 2.36 20.56
CA MET A 1 -3.44 1.64 19.30
C MET A 1 -2.62 2.31 18.23
N SER A 2 -1.65 1.63 17.62
CA SER A 2 -1.04 2.15 16.39
C SER A 2 -2.13 2.20 15.33
N VAL A 3 -2.25 3.33 14.64
CA VAL A 3 -3.17 3.52 13.50
C VAL A 3 -2.68 2.79 12.26
N PHE A 4 -1.44 2.30 12.28
CA PHE A 4 -0.79 1.58 11.20
C PHE A 4 -0.80 0.07 11.48
N ASP A 5 -1.30 -0.67 10.50
CA ASP A 5 -1.27 -2.13 10.44
C ASP A 5 -0.21 -2.54 9.41
N GLU A 6 0.95 -2.95 9.91
CA GLU A 6 2.13 -3.24 9.10
C GLU A 6 1.92 -4.47 8.21
N GLU A 7 1.23 -5.49 8.69
CA GLU A 7 0.95 -6.71 7.91
C GLU A 7 0.04 -6.38 6.72
N LEU A 8 -0.98 -5.57 6.96
CA LEU A 8 -1.88 -5.09 5.93
C LEU A 8 -1.17 -4.21 4.89
N PHE A 9 -0.25 -3.35 5.34
CA PHE A 9 0.57 -2.53 4.45
C PHE A 9 1.50 -3.38 3.58
N LEU A 10 2.19 -4.37 4.15
CA LEU A 10 3.09 -5.25 3.40
C LEU A 10 2.34 -6.06 2.35
N LYS A 11 1.20 -6.66 2.71
CA LYS A 11 0.34 -7.38 1.76
C LYS A 11 -0.16 -6.45 0.65
N GLY A 12 -0.62 -5.25 1.00
CA GLY A 12 -1.07 -4.27 0.01
C GLY A 12 0.05 -3.72 -0.86
N LEU A 13 1.26 -3.61 -0.33
CA LEU A 13 2.43 -3.15 -1.08
C LEU A 13 2.80 -4.15 -2.18
N GLU A 14 2.78 -5.45 -1.88
CA GLU A 14 3.02 -6.51 -2.87
C GLU A 14 2.01 -6.43 -4.01
N GLN A 15 0.71 -6.35 -3.69
CA GLN A 15 -0.35 -6.27 -4.69
C GLN A 15 -0.26 -4.98 -5.52
N ARG A 16 -0.01 -3.84 -4.86
CA ARG A 16 0.17 -2.54 -5.52
C ARG A 16 1.36 -2.56 -6.47
N LYS A 17 2.48 -3.19 -6.09
CA LYS A 17 3.67 -3.38 -6.94
C LYS A 17 3.40 -4.33 -8.10
N SER A 18 2.64 -5.40 -7.90
CA SER A 18 2.24 -6.35 -8.95
C SER A 18 1.39 -5.67 -10.04
N THR A 19 0.46 -4.80 -9.63
CA THR A 19 -0.48 -4.14 -10.55
C THR A 19 0.11 -2.91 -11.26
N LEU A 20 0.80 -2.04 -10.52
CA LEU A 20 1.29 -0.75 -11.04
C LEU A 20 2.79 -0.78 -11.43
N GLY A 21 3.50 -1.85 -11.08
CA GLY A 21 4.94 -1.99 -11.25
C GLY A 21 5.73 -1.51 -10.04
N ALA A 22 6.73 -2.30 -9.64
CA ALA A 22 7.55 -2.03 -8.46
C ALA A 22 8.27 -0.66 -8.52
N GLU A 23 8.84 -0.30 -9.67
CA GLU A 23 9.59 0.94 -9.85
C GLU A 23 8.70 2.19 -9.63
N TYR A 24 7.48 2.17 -10.16
CA TYR A 24 6.52 3.27 -10.00
C TYR A 24 6.13 3.45 -8.53
N VAL A 25 5.83 2.34 -7.84
CA VAL A 25 5.39 2.36 -6.45
C VAL A 25 6.52 2.81 -5.53
N GLU A 26 7.74 2.31 -5.73
CA GLU A 26 8.90 2.72 -4.93
C GLU A 26 9.24 4.19 -5.14
N LYS A 27 9.20 4.69 -6.39
CA LYS A 27 9.40 6.12 -6.66
C LYS A 27 8.34 6.98 -5.99
N ASN A 28 7.08 6.53 -5.98
CA ASN A 28 5.97 7.25 -5.37
C ASN A 28 6.11 7.32 -3.84
N LEU A 29 6.50 6.21 -3.19
CA LEU A 29 6.75 6.15 -1.75
C LEU A 29 8.01 6.93 -1.35
N ALA A 30 9.07 6.86 -2.14
CA ALA A 30 10.31 7.59 -1.89
C ALA A 30 10.16 9.12 -2.06
N SER A 31 9.19 9.56 -2.88
CA SER A 31 8.88 10.97 -3.08
C SER A 31 7.85 11.50 -2.06
N ALA A 32 7.31 10.64 -1.20
CA ALA A 32 6.33 11.04 -0.20
C ALA A 32 7.02 11.76 0.97
N ASP A 33 6.59 12.99 1.22
CA ASP A 33 6.99 13.80 2.37
C ASP A 33 6.21 13.41 3.64
N ASP A 34 6.56 13.99 4.78
CA ASP A 34 5.96 13.69 6.08
C ASP A 34 4.43 13.92 6.14
N PHE A 35 3.89 14.75 5.24
CA PHE A 35 2.46 15.01 5.15
C PHE A 35 1.73 13.98 4.28
N THR A 36 2.34 13.59 3.16
CA THR A 36 1.73 12.69 2.17
C THR A 36 1.98 11.22 2.47
N ARG A 37 3.04 10.91 3.22
CA ARG A 37 3.44 9.55 3.55
C ARG A 37 2.41 8.76 4.36
N PRO A 38 1.81 9.30 5.43
CA PRO A 38 0.76 8.58 6.18
C PRO A 38 -0.44 8.23 5.29
N PHE A 39 -0.78 9.09 4.32
CA PHE A 39 -1.85 8.84 3.38
C PHE A 39 -1.48 7.74 2.36
N GLN A 40 -0.25 7.75 1.82
CA GLN A 40 0.22 6.70 0.92
C GLN A 40 0.29 5.33 1.60
N GLU A 41 0.73 5.28 2.85
CA GLU A 41 0.78 4.08 3.66
C GLU A 41 -0.64 3.56 3.96
N ALA A 42 -1.57 4.44 4.37
CA ALA A 42 -2.97 4.08 4.60
C ALA A 42 -3.68 3.58 3.33
N MET A 43 -3.51 4.27 2.20
CA MET A 43 -4.07 3.85 0.90
C MET A 43 -3.49 2.52 0.43
N THR A 44 -2.20 2.27 0.67
CA THR A 44 -1.56 0.99 0.34
C THR A 44 -2.16 -0.13 1.19
N ALA A 45 -2.27 0.07 2.51
CA ALA A 45 -2.85 -0.91 3.41
C ALA A 45 -4.34 -1.15 3.11
N TRP A 46 -5.16 -0.11 2.98
CA TRP A 46 -6.61 -0.27 2.86
C TRP A 46 -7.08 -0.63 1.45
N CYS A 47 -6.56 0.02 0.41
CA CYS A 47 -7.05 -0.22 -0.96
C CYS A 47 -6.44 -1.46 -1.60
N TRP A 48 -5.27 -1.91 -1.11
CA TRP A 48 -4.55 -3.04 -1.69
C TRP A 48 -4.35 -4.19 -0.71
N GLY A 49 -4.31 -3.92 0.59
CA GLY A 49 -4.12 -4.94 1.63
C GLY A 49 -5.43 -5.61 2.07
N LEU A 50 -6.56 -4.89 2.05
CA LEU A 50 -7.82 -5.44 2.59
C LEU A 50 -8.43 -6.50 1.70
N ASP A 51 -8.44 -6.34 0.38
CA ASP A 51 -8.83 -7.41 -0.52
C ASP A 51 -8.51 -7.01 -1.96
N GLY A 52 -7.25 -7.18 -2.35
CA GLY A 52 -6.80 -6.91 -3.71
C GLY A 52 -7.32 -7.90 -4.74
N GLY A 53 -8.62 -8.23 -4.73
CA GLY A 53 -9.35 -8.74 -5.89
C GLY A 53 -9.26 -10.22 -6.23
N ASP A 54 -9.05 -11.13 -5.26
CA ASP A 54 -9.14 -12.58 -5.53
C ASP A 54 -9.79 -13.40 -4.40
N ASP A 55 -10.78 -12.82 -3.71
CA ASP A 55 -11.66 -13.56 -2.78
C ASP A 55 -13.07 -13.76 -3.38
N GLY A 56 -13.18 -13.67 -4.72
CA GLY A 56 -14.39 -13.94 -5.49
C GLY A 56 -14.53 -15.41 -5.86
N HIS A 57 -14.86 -16.25 -4.88
CA HIS A 57 -15.63 -17.49 -5.09
C HIS A 57 -17.13 -17.17 -5.13
#